data_AF-A0A2S5Y525-F1
#
_entry.id   AF-A0A2S5Y525-F1
#
_cell.length_a   1.000
_cell.length_b   1.000
_cell.length_c   1.000
_cell.angle_alpha   90.00
_cell.angle_beta   90.00
_cell.angle_gamma   90.00
#
_symmetry.space_group_name_H-M   'P 1'
#
loop_
_entity.id
_entity.type
_entity.pdbx_description
1 polymer ?
#
loop_
_entity_poly.entity_id
_entity_poly.type
_entity_poly.pdbx_seq_one_letter_code
_entity_poly.pdbx_strand_id
1 'polypeptide(L)'
;MSKRANGEGSIYQRKDGRWTAATYVLTLDGGRRRRQIYGATRKSVSQQLGELNSKTDRGIPAAVDSWTVETYASHWLEEITPTALRPSTGANYA
;
A
#
# COMPACT_ATOMS: atom_id res chain seq x y z
N MET A 1 27.05 -3.04 16.94
CA MET A 1 25.61 -2.94 16.57
C MET A 1 25.35 -3.94 15.45
N SER A 2 24.54 -4.97 15.71
CA SER A 2 24.19 -5.99 14.72
C SER A 2 23.44 -5.34 13.54
N LYS A 3 23.97 -5.50 12.33
CA LYS A 3 23.34 -5.01 11.10
C LYS A 3 22.16 -5.93 10.83
N ARG A 4 20.94 -5.38 10.88
CA ARG A 4 19.72 -6.11 10.56
C ARG A 4 19.85 -6.81 9.21
N ALA A 5 19.30 -8.01 9.11
CA ALA A 5 19.33 -8.77 7.86
C ALA A 5 18.59 -8.00 6.76
N ASN A 6 19.08 -8.13 5.52
CA ASN A 6 18.50 -7.44 4.37
C ASN A 6 17.04 -7.87 4.14
N GLY A 7 16.09 -7.05 4.59
CA GLY A 7 14.65 -7.32 4.46
C GLY A 7 13.85 -7.33 5.75
N GLU A 8 14.48 -7.29 6.94
CA GLU A 8 13.75 -7.25 8.22
C GLU A 8 12.91 -5.97 8.40
N GLY A 9 13.34 -4.90 7.75
CA GLY A 9 12.72 -3.59 7.84
C GLY A 9 13.13 -2.79 9.08
N SER A 10 12.77 -1.51 9.06
CA SER A 10 13.11 -0.51 10.08
C SER A 10 11.85 0.09 10.68
N ILE A 11 11.74 0.15 12.01
CA ILE A 11 10.67 0.86 12.71
C ILE A 11 11.26 2.08 13.42
N TYR A 12 10.72 3.26 13.14
CA TYR A 12 11.14 4.52 13.75
C TYR A 12 9.94 5.46 13.94
N GLN A 13 10.06 6.40 14.87
CA GLN A 13 9.07 7.45 15.06
C GLN A 13 9.49 8.68 14.24
N ARG A 14 8.54 9.27 13.49
CA ARG A 14 8.75 10.51 12.75
C ARG A 14 8.64 11.71 13.69
N LYS A 15 9.12 12.87 13.23
CA LYS A 15 9.01 14.15 13.95
C LYS A 15 7.55 14.56 14.24
N ASP A 16 6.61 14.06 13.45
CA ASP A 16 5.16 14.26 13.59
C ASP A 16 4.50 13.33 14.62
N GLY A 17 5.29 12.50 15.33
CA GLY A 17 4.81 11.57 16.35
C GLY A 17 4.28 10.24 15.82
N ARG A 18 4.10 10.08 14.49
CA ARG A 18 3.63 8.82 13.89
C ARG A 18 4.74 7.77 13.84
N TRP A 19 4.37 6.52 14.10
CA TRP A 19 5.26 5.38 13.93
C TRP A 19 5.30 4.98 12.46
N THR A 20 6.50 4.71 11.95
CA THR A 20 6.75 4.30 10.57
C THR A 20 7.54 3.00 10.56
N ALA A 21 7.03 1.97 9.87
CA ALA A 21 7.80 0.81 9.46
C ALA A 21 8.17 0.94 7.99
N ALA A 22 9.37 0.52 7.61
CA ALA A 22 9.77 0.45 6.22
C ALA A 22 10.39 -0.92 5.92
N THR A 23 9.93 -1.60 4.86
CA THR A 23 10.49 -2.89 4.42
C THR A 23 10.52 -2.98 2.89
N TYR A 24 11.29 -3.91 2.35
CA TYR A 24 11.33 -4.18 0.91
C TYR A 24 10.37 -5.32 0.58
N VAL A 25 9.38 -5.04 -0.26
CA VAL A 25 8.42 -6.02 -0.77
C VAL A 25 8.72 -6.43 -2.19
N LEU A 26 8.37 -7.66 -2.54
CA LEU A 26 8.33 -8.12 -3.92
C LEU A 26 7.21 -7.40 -4.68
N THR A 27 7.55 -6.94 -5.87
CA THR A 27 6.64 -6.31 -6.84
C THR A 27 6.23 -7.36 -7.87
N LEU A 28 5.07 -7.17 -8.50
CA LEU A 28 4.59 -8.03 -9.59
C LEU A 28 5.61 -8.10 -10.75
N ASP A 29 6.33 -7.00 -10.99
CA ASP A 29 7.39 -6.89 -12.00
C ASP A 29 8.69 -7.66 -11.66
N GLY A 30 8.71 -8.48 -10.60
CA GLY A 30 9.90 -9.20 -10.13
C GLY A 30 10.93 -8.35 -9.38
N GLY A 31 10.71 -7.04 -9.28
CA GLY A 31 11.55 -6.12 -8.52
C GLY A 31 11.28 -6.10 -7.01
N ARG A 32 12.15 -5.43 -6.24
CA ARG A 32 11.91 -5.10 -4.83
C ARG A 32 11.65 -3.60 -4.69
N ARG A 33 10.53 -3.23 -4.06
CA ARG A 33 10.20 -1.82 -3.76
C ARG A 33 10.14 -1.60 -2.25
N ARG A 34 10.63 -0.45 -1.79
CA ARG A 34 10.56 -0.08 -0.37
C ARG A 34 9.16 0.44 -0.04
N ARG A 35 8.42 -0.28 0.80
CA ARG A 35 7.10 0.13 1.29
C ARG A 35 7.21 0.68 2.70
N GLN A 36 6.50 1.78 2.95
CA GLN A 36 6.37 2.39 4.27
C GLN A 36 4.95 2.19 4.80
N ILE A 37 4.85 1.84 6.07
CA ILE A 37 3.60 1.62 6.80
C ILE A 37 3.58 2.60 7.96
N TYR A 38 2.44 3.25 8.17
CA TYR A 38 2.27 4.25 9.21
C TYR A 38 1.26 3.77 10.26
N GLY A 39 1.44 4.20 11.50
CA GLY A 39 0.47 3.93 12.55
C GLY A 39 0.66 4.81 13.78
N ALA A 40 -0.35 4.80 14.65
CA ALA A 40 -0.34 5.57 15.89
C ALA A 40 0.59 4.96 16.97
N THR A 41 0.82 3.64 16.92
CA THR A 41 1.60 2.93 17.94
C THR A 41 2.69 2.05 17.32
N ARG A 42 3.80 1.90 18.04
CA ARG A 42 4.90 0.98 17.67
C ARG A 42 4.40 -0.44 17.44
N LYS A 43 3.51 -0.92 18.30
CA LYS A 43 2.97 -2.29 18.26
C LYS A 43 2.17 -2.53 16.98
N SER A 44 1.26 -1.62 16.62
CA SER A 44 0.46 -1.71 15.39
C SER A 44 1.36 -1.78 14.15
N VAL A 45 2.36 -0.89 14.10
CA VAL A 45 3.30 -0.83 12.98
C VAL A 45 4.20 -2.07 12.91
N SER A 46 4.60 -2.63 14.05
CA SER A 46 5.38 -3.87 14.12
C SER A 46 4.58 -5.09 13.65
N GLN A 47 3.29 -5.17 13.99
CA GLN A 47 2.41 -6.25 13.54
C GLN A 47 2.23 -6.20 12.02
N GLN A 48 1.90 -5.02 11.48
CA GLN A 48 1.75 -4.82 10.04
C GLN A 48 3.05 -5.12 9.28
N LEU A 49 4.21 -4.75 9.85
CA LEU A 49 5.52 -5.10 9.29
C LEU A 49 5.73 -6.62 9.22
N GLY A 50 5.37 -7.35 10.29
CA GLY A 50 5.47 -8.81 10.33
C GLY A 50 4.59 -9.48 9.26
N GLU A 51 3.36 -9.01 9.09
CA GLU A 51 2.46 -9.49 8.04
C GLU A 51 3.02 -9.24 6.63
N LEU A 52 3.63 -8.06 6.42
CA LEU A 52 4.22 -7.68 5.14
C LEU A 52 5.45 -8.53 4.80
N ASN A 53 6.30 -8.79 5.80
CA ASN A 53 7.45 -9.67 5.65
C ASN A 53 6.98 -11.11 5.37
N SER A 54 6.00 -11.63 6.10
CA SER A 54 5.41 -12.96 5.85
C SER A 54 4.81 -13.10 4.45
N LYS A 55 4.19 -12.05 3.90
CA LYS A 55 3.70 -12.04 2.51
C LYS A 55 4.87 -12.09 1.51
N THR A 56 5.92 -11.33 1.79
CA THR A 56 7.14 -11.29 0.96
C THR A 56 7.88 -12.62 0.98
N ASP A 57 8.02 -13.25 2.14
CA ASP A 57 8.67 -14.56 2.31
C ASP A 57 7.90 -15.68 1.58
N ARG A 58 6.57 -15.55 1.50
CA ARG A 58 5.72 -16.44 0.71
C ARG A 58 5.74 -16.15 -0.80
N GLY A 59 6.54 -15.18 -1.24
CA GLY A 59 6.60 -14.77 -2.65
C GLY A 59 5.32 -14.11 -3.15
N ILE A 60 4.41 -13.69 -2.26
CA ILE A 60 3.18 -12.99 -2.63
C ILE A 60 3.58 -11.54 -2.89
N PRO A 61 3.49 -11.04 -4.14
CA PRO A 61 3.76 -9.65 -4.42
C PRO A 61 2.80 -8.81 -3.59
N ALA A 62 3.32 -7.85 -2.84
CA ALA A 62 2.45 -6.92 -2.15
C ALA A 62 1.81 -6.07 -3.24
N ALA A 63 0.52 -6.28 -3.56
CA ALA A 63 -0.18 -5.58 -4.62
C ALA A 63 0.22 -4.09 -4.62
N VAL A 64 0.94 -3.69 -5.67
CA VAL A 64 1.55 -2.36 -5.79
C VAL A 64 0.61 -1.42 -6.55
N ASP A 65 -0.60 -1.85 -6.86
CA ASP A 65 -1.58 -1.02 -7.53
C ASP A 65 -2.16 -0.03 -6.52
N SER A 66 -1.34 0.95 -6.15
CA SER A 66 -1.84 2.22 -5.67
C SER A 66 -2.51 2.89 -6.86
N TRP A 67 -3.83 2.77 -6.91
CA TRP A 67 -4.63 3.56 -7.83
C TRP A 67 -4.38 5.04 -7.54
N THR A 68 -4.04 5.82 -8.56
CA THR A 68 -4.11 7.28 -8.41
C THR A 68 -5.59 7.68 -8.34
N VAL A 69 -5.88 8.84 -7.76
CA VAL A 69 -7.26 9.36 -7.74
C VAL A 69 -7.79 9.48 -9.16
N GLU A 70 -6.94 9.88 -10.11
CA GLU A 70 -7.27 9.95 -11.54
C GLU A 70 -7.64 8.57 -12.10
N THR A 71 -6.78 7.55 -11.97
CA THR A 71 -7.06 6.20 -12.48
C THR A 71 -8.32 5.61 -11.86
N TYR A 72 -8.53 5.86 -10.56
CA TYR A 72 -9.74 5.39 -9.88
C TYR A 72 -11.00 6.13 -10.34
N ALA A 73 -10.92 7.44 -10.54
CA ALA A 73 -12.04 8.22 -11.06
C ALA A 73 -12.42 7.77 -12.48
N SER A 74 -11.45 7.53 -13.36
CA SER A 74 -11.68 7.00 -14.70
C SER A 74 -12.40 5.65 -14.65
N HIS A 75 -11.88 4.68 -13.89
CA HIS A 75 -12.54 3.38 -13.72
C HIS A 75 -13.93 3.50 -13.10
N TRP A 76 -14.13 4.39 -12.14
CA TRP A 76 -15.45 4.61 -11.55
C TRP A 76 -16.46 5.17 -12.55
N LEU A 77 -16.03 6.07 -13.45
CA LEU A 77 -16.87 6.59 -14.53
C LEU A 77 -17.16 5.54 -15.61
N GLU A 78 -16.18 4.70 -15.95
CA GLU A 78 -16.29 3.73 -17.04
C GLU A 78 -17.02 2.45 -16.64
N GLU A 79 -16.72 1.89 -15.47
CA GLU A 79 -17.16 0.54 -15.09
C GLU A 79 -18.33 0.55 -14.09
N ILE A 80 -18.39 1.57 -13.21
CA ILE A 80 -19.33 1.58 -12.07
C ILE A 80 -20.55 2.46 -12.37
N THR A 81 -20.32 3.68 -12.87
CA THR A 81 -21.38 4.66 -13.19
C THR A 81 -22.47 4.12 -14.13
N PRO A 82 -22.18 3.37 -15.20
CA PRO A 82 -23.21 2.88 -16.13
C PRO A 82 -24.18 1.88 -15.51
N THR A 83 -23.76 1.15 -14.46
CA THR A 83 -24.58 0.14 -13.78
C THR A 83 -25.28 0.71 -12.54
N ALA A 84 -24.64 1.67 -11.87
CA ALA A 84 -25.11 2.22 -10.60
C ALA A 84 -25.97 3.49 -10.72
N LEU A 85 -25.82 4.25 -11.81
CA LEU A 85 -26.45 5.57 -11.97
C LEU A 85 -27.31 5.65 -13.22
N ARG A 86 -28.27 6.58 -13.20
CA ARG A 86 -29.04 6.93 -14.40
C ARG A 86 -28.12 7.57 -15.44
N PRO A 87 -28.31 7.32 -16.75
CA PRO A 87 -27.43 7.84 -17.80
C PRO A 87 -27.25 9.36 -17.76
N SER A 88 -28.31 10.10 -17.46
CA SER A 88 -28.28 11.57 -17.33
C SER A 88 -27.39 12.05 -16.19
N THR A 89 -27.31 11.29 -15.10
CA THR A 89 -26.47 11.61 -13.94
C THR A 89 -25.03 11.24 -14.23
N GLY A 90 -24.78 10.09 -14.88
CA GLY A 90 -23.42 9.70 -15.30
C GLY A 90 -22.79 10.67 -16.29
N ALA A 91 -23.57 11.17 -17.27
CA ALA A 91 -23.09 12.14 -18.26
C ALA A 91 -22.67 13.50 -17.67
N ASN A 92 -23.12 13.85 -16.46
CA ASN A 92 -22.68 15.08 -15.78
C ASN A 92 -21.32 14.92 -15.08
N TYR A 93 -20.86 13.69 -14.86
CA TYR A 93 -19.57 13.41 -14.20
C TYR A 93 -18.45 13.06 -15.18
N ALA A 94 -18.78 12.77 -16.44
CA ALA A 94 -17.84 12.53 -17.53
C ALA A 94 -17.36 13.86 -18.14
#